data_AF-A0A180ER65-F1
#
_entry.id   AF-A0A180ER65-F1
#
_cell.length_a   1.000
_cell.length_b   1.000
_cell.length_c   1.000
_cell.angle_alpha   90.00
_cell.angle_beta   90.00
_cell.angle_gamma   90.00
#
_symmetry.space_group_name_H-M   'P 1'
#
loop_
_entity.id
_entity.type
_entity.pdbx_description
1 polymer ?
#
loop_
_entity_poly.entity_id
_entity_poly.type
_entity_poly.pdbx_seq_one_letter_code
_entity_poly.pdbx_strand_id
1 'polypeptide(L)'
;MRSLLKQIRSWWQGFGKKGQPDFVDPILGDLWEEGDGLLGTVNFPPLQKQVELLLPENDAQSLAFYRQFWTAIQTDYPNIESMAKEAILERFQHFKVVDSFPDFREQFALESISFPSEADDEWSLSYYEQRWVHHWFTLEIKDGEVRWVAIDG
;
A
#
# COMPACT_ATOMS: atom_id res chain seq x y z
N MET A 1 10.68 -19.06 9.67
CA MET A 1 10.07 -17.89 9.00
C MET A 1 9.24 -17.15 10.03
N ARG A 2 9.72 -15.99 10.51
CA ARG A 2 8.95 -15.14 11.42
C ARG A 2 7.93 -14.38 10.55
N SER A 3 6.66 -14.41 10.93
CA SER A 3 5.57 -13.79 10.17
C SER A 3 5.75 -12.28 10.17
N LEU A 4 5.83 -11.69 8.96
CA LEU A 4 5.87 -10.25 8.70
C LEU A 4 4.72 -9.50 9.38
N LEU A 5 3.65 -10.21 9.74
CA LEU A 5 2.39 -9.63 10.20
C LEU A 5 2.34 -9.38 11.70
N LYS A 6 3.18 -10.06 12.49
CA LYS A 6 3.39 -9.69 13.89
C LYS A 6 4.14 -8.36 14.04
N GLN A 7 4.89 -7.93 13.03
CA GLN A 7 5.45 -6.58 12.99
C GLN A 7 4.36 -5.55 12.70
N ILE A 8 3.53 -5.76 11.67
CA ILE A 8 2.51 -4.80 11.24
C ILE A 8 1.44 -4.54 12.32
N ARG A 9 0.97 -5.56 13.07
CA ARG A 9 -0.02 -5.36 14.14
C ARG A 9 0.51 -4.62 15.38
N SER A 10 1.83 -4.59 15.60
CA SER A 10 2.44 -3.83 16.70
C SER A 10 2.57 -2.32 16.40
N TRP A 11 2.35 -1.91 15.16
CA TRP A 11 2.63 -0.54 14.69
C TRP A 11 1.52 0.46 14.98
N TRP A 12 0.25 0.04 14.91
CA TRP A 12 -0.88 0.96 15.07
C TRP A 12 -1.03 1.53 16.50
N GLN A 13 -0.50 0.86 17.53
CA GLN A 13 -0.45 1.39 18.90
C GLN A 13 0.84 2.17 19.21
N GLY A 14 1.76 2.29 18.25
CA GLY A 14 3.10 2.85 18.40
C GLY A 14 3.30 4.27 17.85
N PHE A 15 2.30 4.90 17.24
CA PHE A 15 2.39 6.32 16.84
C PHE A 15 2.33 7.31 18.02
N GLY A 16 2.59 6.83 19.23
CA GLY A 16 2.94 7.67 20.38
C GLY A 16 4.30 8.31 20.15
N LYS A 17 4.31 9.48 19.51
CA LYS A 17 5.48 10.36 19.36
C LYS A 17 6.71 9.67 18.73
N LYS A 18 6.64 9.27 17.46
CA LYS A 18 7.87 9.22 16.64
C LYS A 18 8.50 10.63 16.69
N GLY A 19 9.82 10.71 16.78
CA GLY A 19 10.56 11.99 16.88
C GLY A 19 10.40 12.87 15.65
N GLN A 20 11.24 13.89 15.52
CA GLN A 20 11.33 14.68 14.28
C GLN A 20 11.55 13.72 13.07
N PRO A 21 10.84 13.90 11.95
CA PRO A 21 11.05 13.07 10.76
C PRO A 21 12.48 13.20 10.25
N ASP A 22 13.01 12.10 9.72
CA ASP A 22 14.33 12.06 9.10
C ASP A 22 14.32 12.83 7.78
N PHE A 23 13.18 12.84 7.07
CA PHE A 23 12.97 13.60 5.85
C PHE A 23 11.58 14.25 5.82
N VAL A 24 11.54 15.50 5.37
CA VAL A 24 10.28 16.22 5.11
C VAL A 24 10.21 16.48 3.61
N ASP A 25 9.28 15.80 2.95
CA ASP A 25 9.05 15.92 1.52
C ASP A 25 7.71 16.63 1.24
N PRO A 26 7.68 17.66 0.38
CA PRO A 26 6.44 18.38 0.10
C PRO A 26 5.36 17.54 -0.61
N ILE A 27 5.74 16.40 -1.20
CA ILE A 27 4.86 15.51 -1.96
C ILE A 27 4.62 14.20 -1.20
N LEU A 28 5.68 13.62 -0.64
CA LEU A 28 5.64 12.32 0.06
C LEU A 28 5.36 12.45 1.56
N GLY A 29 5.36 13.67 2.09
CA GLY A 29 5.07 13.96 3.50
C GLY A 29 6.28 13.78 4.41
N ASP A 30 6.00 13.53 5.69
CA ASP A 30 7.01 13.24 6.70
C ASP A 30 7.41 11.76 6.60
N LEU A 31 8.71 11.51 6.49
CA LEU A 31 9.29 10.17 6.35
C LEU A 31 10.28 9.88 7.50
N TRP A 32 10.28 8.65 7.98
CA TRP A 32 11.17 8.14 9.02
C TRP A 32 11.94 6.92 8.50
N GLU A 33 13.20 6.78 8.91
CA GLU A 33 13.98 5.57 8.63
C GLU A 33 13.39 4.36 9.36
N GLU A 34 13.20 3.27 8.62
CA GLU A 34 12.64 2.03 9.15
C GLU A 34 13.30 0.83 8.46
N GLY A 35 14.25 0.19 9.15
CA GLY A 35 15.05 -0.88 8.56
C GLY A 35 15.98 -0.32 7.49
N ASP A 36 15.87 -0.82 6.27
CA ASP A 36 16.70 -0.41 5.13
C ASP A 36 16.01 0.66 4.25
N GLY A 37 14.81 1.12 4.63
CA GLY A 37 14.00 2.04 3.84
C GLY A 37 13.42 3.21 4.64
N LEU A 38 12.48 3.91 4.01
CA LEU A 38 11.71 4.99 4.62
C LEU A 38 10.24 4.60 4.75
N LEU A 39 9.63 5.02 5.85
CA LEU A 39 8.22 4.89 6.12
C LEU A 39 7.61 6.28 6.29
N GLY A 40 6.44 6.52 5.71
CA GLY A 40 5.65 7.71 6.01
C GLY A 40 4.16 7.50 5.91
N THR A 41 3.43 8.55 6.21
CA THR A 41 1.99 8.61 6.00
C THR A 41 1.65 9.90 5.30
N VAL A 42 0.92 9.79 4.19
CA VAL A 42 0.60 10.92 3.33
C VAL A 42 -0.89 10.93 3.00
N ASN A 43 -1.45 12.12 2.81
CA ASN A 43 -2.79 12.23 2.25
C ASN A 43 -2.78 11.73 0.80
N PHE A 44 -3.67 10.80 0.49
CA PHE A 44 -3.88 10.26 -0.83
C PHE A 44 -5.15 10.87 -1.45
N PRO A 45 -5.03 11.90 -2.32
CA PRO A 45 -6.17 12.64 -2.85
C PRO A 45 -7.24 11.78 -3.53
N PRO A 46 -6.92 10.70 -4.28
CA PRO A 46 -7.94 9.87 -4.92
C PRO A 46 -8.97 9.27 -3.94
N LEU A 47 -8.56 9.06 -2.69
CA LEU A 47 -9.40 8.48 -1.63
C LEU A 47 -9.72 9.47 -0.50
N GLN A 48 -9.16 10.69 -0.52
CA GLN A 48 -9.31 11.70 0.54
C GLN A 48 -9.00 11.18 1.95
N LYS A 49 -8.03 10.25 2.06
CA LYS A 49 -7.58 9.69 3.34
C LYS A 49 -6.06 9.58 3.38
N GLN A 50 -5.54 9.26 4.55
CA GLN A 50 -4.13 8.93 4.70
C GLN A 50 -3.84 7.49 4.27
N VAL A 51 -2.69 7.29 3.64
CA VAL A 51 -2.13 5.97 3.33
C VAL A 51 -0.68 5.94 3.76
N GLU A 52 -0.23 4.75 4.17
CA GLU A 52 1.16 4.49 4.51
C GLU A 52 1.99 4.31 3.23
N LEU A 53 3.18 4.90 3.20
CA LEU A 53 4.16 4.71 2.13
C LEU A 53 5.36 3.95 2.68
N LEU A 54 5.81 2.94 1.94
CA LEU A 54 7.05 2.21 2.22
C LEU A 54 8.00 2.40 1.03
N LEU A 55 9.17 3.00 1.26
CA LEU A 55 10.14 3.33 0.24
C LEU A 55 11.42 2.51 0.47
N PRO A 56 11.95 1.78 -0.53
CA PRO A 56 12.99 0.78 -0.30
C PRO A 56 14.39 1.35 -0.04
N GLU A 57 14.72 2.56 -0.49
CA GLU A 57 16.06 3.14 -0.36
C GLU A 57 16.02 4.61 0.08
N ASN A 58 17.08 5.03 0.77
CA ASN A 58 17.24 6.39 1.27
C ASN A 58 18.39 7.11 0.57
N ASP A 59 18.16 7.58 -0.65
CA ASP A 59 19.03 8.57 -1.27
C ASP A 59 18.26 9.70 -1.98
N ALA A 60 18.96 10.83 -2.18
CA ALA A 60 18.36 12.04 -2.75
C ALA A 60 17.95 11.88 -4.23
N GLN A 61 18.59 10.96 -4.96
CA GLN A 61 18.28 10.68 -6.36
C GLN A 61 16.98 9.87 -6.46
N SER A 62 16.79 8.89 -5.59
CA SER A 62 15.60 8.06 -5.50
C SER A 62 14.35 8.85 -5.10
N LEU A 63 14.47 9.92 -4.30
CA LEU A 63 13.32 10.78 -3.98
C LEU A 63 12.65 11.40 -5.22
N ALA A 64 13.42 11.76 -6.25
CA ALA A 64 12.83 12.28 -7.49
C ALA A 64 12.03 11.20 -8.22
N PHE A 65 12.56 9.98 -8.29
CA PHE A 65 11.87 8.81 -8.83
C PHE A 65 10.57 8.50 -8.03
N TYR A 66 10.64 8.47 -6.71
CA TYR A 66 9.47 8.20 -5.86
C TYR A 66 8.39 9.27 -6.00
N ARG A 67 8.73 10.55 -6.13
CA ARG A 67 7.74 11.62 -6.39
C ARG A 67 7.04 11.44 -7.73
N GLN A 68 7.77 11.03 -8.77
CA GLN A 68 7.19 10.73 -10.08
C GLN A 68 6.26 9.52 -10.00
N PHE A 69 6.72 8.43 -9.37
CA PHE A 69 5.93 7.23 -9.14
C PHE A 69 4.64 7.55 -8.38
N TRP A 70 4.73 8.29 -7.27
CA TRP A 70 3.58 8.71 -6.48
C TRP A 70 2.55 9.51 -7.29
N THR A 71 3.04 10.44 -8.11
CA THR A 71 2.18 11.24 -8.99
C THR A 71 1.48 10.37 -10.04
N ALA A 72 2.20 9.37 -10.59
CA ALA A 72 1.63 8.42 -11.55
C ALA A 72 0.53 7.57 -10.89
N ILE A 73 0.79 7.03 -9.69
CA ILE A 73 -0.19 6.27 -8.92
C ILE A 73 -1.44 7.10 -8.62
N GLN A 74 -1.28 8.36 -8.19
CA GLN A 74 -2.42 9.25 -7.93
C GLN A 74 -3.26 9.50 -9.18
N THR A 75 -2.60 9.68 -10.33
CA THR A 75 -3.24 9.97 -11.60
C THR A 75 -3.99 8.74 -12.15
N ASP A 76 -3.36 7.57 -12.05
CA ASP A 76 -3.88 6.32 -12.62
C ASP A 76 -4.64 5.45 -11.62
N TYR A 77 -4.88 5.97 -10.40
CA TYR A 77 -5.51 5.22 -9.32
C TYR A 77 -6.83 4.55 -9.72
N PRO A 78 -7.74 5.16 -10.51
CA PRO A 78 -8.97 4.46 -10.94
C PRO A 78 -8.71 3.16 -11.71
N ASN A 79 -7.68 3.11 -12.55
CA ASN A 79 -7.32 1.90 -13.30
C ASN A 79 -6.65 0.87 -12.39
N ILE A 80 -5.75 1.33 -11.52
CA ILE A 80 -5.10 0.50 -10.49
C ILE A 80 -6.14 -0.13 -9.55
N GLU A 81 -7.14 0.63 -9.13
CA GLU A 81 -8.22 0.16 -8.27
C GLU A 81 -9.10 -0.88 -8.99
N SER A 82 -9.39 -0.66 -10.28
CA SER A 82 -10.12 -1.64 -11.08
C SER A 82 -9.36 -2.96 -11.19
N MET A 83 -8.06 -2.90 -11.47
CA MET A 83 -7.17 -4.05 -11.53
C MET A 83 -7.10 -4.77 -10.16
N ALA A 84 -6.94 -4.02 -9.07
CA ALA A 84 -6.88 -4.57 -7.73
C ALA A 84 -8.19 -5.26 -7.33
N LYS A 85 -9.33 -4.64 -7.67
CA LYS A 85 -10.65 -5.23 -7.51
C LYS A 85 -10.74 -6.55 -8.24
N GLU A 86 -10.41 -6.61 -9.53
CA GLU A 86 -10.49 -7.86 -10.31
C GLU A 86 -9.64 -8.97 -9.68
N ALA A 87 -8.39 -8.68 -9.32
CA ALA A 87 -7.48 -9.66 -8.73
C ALA A 87 -7.94 -10.17 -7.35
N ILE A 88 -8.44 -9.28 -6.48
CA ILE A 88 -9.00 -9.66 -5.18
C ILE A 88 -10.25 -10.52 -5.38
N LEU A 89 -11.16 -10.13 -6.28
CA LEU A 89 -12.41 -10.84 -6.50
C LEU A 89 -12.19 -12.23 -7.10
N GLU A 90 -11.22 -12.39 -8.00
CA GLU A 90 -10.81 -13.70 -8.52
C GLU A 90 -10.41 -14.64 -7.37
N ARG A 91 -9.61 -14.14 -6.41
CA ARG A 91 -9.25 -14.92 -5.22
C ARG A 91 -10.45 -15.21 -4.32
N PHE A 92 -11.41 -14.28 -4.18
CA PHE A 92 -12.62 -14.46 -3.39
C PHE A 92 -13.62 -15.46 -3.96
N GLN A 93 -13.72 -15.60 -5.29
CA GLN A 93 -14.63 -16.57 -5.92
C GLN A 93 -14.37 -18.00 -5.41
N HIS A 94 -13.12 -18.32 -5.06
CA HIS A 94 -12.76 -19.61 -4.47
C HIS A 94 -13.36 -19.84 -3.08
N PHE A 95 -13.69 -18.79 -2.34
CA PHE A 95 -14.23 -18.89 -0.98
C PHE A 95 -15.75 -19.03 -0.93
N LYS A 96 -16.47 -18.90 -2.05
CA LYS A 96 -17.95 -18.99 -2.14
C LYS A 96 -18.72 -18.00 -1.24
N VAL A 97 -18.07 -16.93 -0.77
CA VAL A 97 -18.64 -16.08 0.29
C VAL A 97 -19.60 -15.01 -0.25
N VAL A 98 -19.47 -14.52 -1.49
CA VAL A 98 -20.30 -13.38 -1.93
C VAL A 98 -20.52 -13.36 -3.45
N ASP A 99 -21.79 -13.33 -3.88
CA ASP A 99 -22.19 -13.27 -5.31
C ASP A 99 -22.04 -11.87 -5.92
N SER A 100 -21.89 -10.81 -5.10
CA SER A 100 -21.60 -9.46 -5.59
C SER A 100 -21.18 -8.52 -4.46
N PHE A 101 -20.25 -7.62 -4.79
CA PHE A 101 -19.87 -6.51 -3.93
C PHE A 101 -20.36 -5.21 -4.61
N PRO A 102 -21.37 -4.53 -4.06
CA PRO A 102 -21.98 -3.37 -4.72
C PRO A 102 -21.00 -2.21 -4.88
N ASP A 103 -20.11 -2.03 -3.91
CA ASP A 103 -19.05 -1.01 -3.92
C ASP A 103 -17.77 -1.59 -3.32
N PHE A 104 -16.67 -1.50 -4.06
CA PHE A 104 -15.35 -1.97 -3.63
C PHE A 104 -14.77 -1.09 -2.54
N ARG A 105 -14.95 0.25 -2.63
CA ARG A 105 -14.38 1.21 -1.69
C ARG A 105 -15.02 1.17 -0.31
N GLU A 106 -16.28 0.75 -0.23
CA GLU A 106 -16.97 0.56 1.04
C GLU A 106 -16.52 -0.69 1.81
N GLN A 107 -15.72 -1.54 1.19
CA GLN A 107 -15.35 -2.84 1.72
C GLN A 107 -13.85 -3.01 1.85
N PHE A 108 -13.10 -2.51 0.87
CA PHE A 108 -11.66 -2.62 0.82
C PHE A 108 -11.09 -1.21 0.95
N ALA A 109 -10.38 -0.99 2.05
CA ALA A 109 -9.69 0.26 2.29
C ALA A 109 -8.21 0.08 1.94
N LEU A 110 -7.68 0.91 1.03
CA LEU A 110 -6.25 0.93 0.72
C LEU A 110 -5.49 1.48 1.93
N GLU A 111 -4.62 0.71 2.56
CA GLU A 111 -3.93 1.12 3.77
C GLU A 111 -2.47 1.47 3.51
N SER A 112 -1.79 0.76 2.61
CA SER A 112 -0.38 1.03 2.32
C SER A 112 -0.01 0.81 0.85
N ILE A 113 1.03 1.53 0.43
CA ILE A 113 1.69 1.41 -0.88
C ILE A 113 3.20 1.22 -0.63
N SER A 114 3.74 0.09 -1.06
CA SER A 114 5.19 -0.12 -1.12
C SER A 114 5.69 0.28 -2.49
N PHE A 115 6.72 1.10 -2.54
CA PHE A 115 7.27 1.66 -3.77
C PHE A 115 8.28 0.69 -4.40
N PRO A 116 8.43 0.73 -5.72
CA PRO A 116 9.51 0.02 -6.39
C PRO A 116 10.87 0.64 -6.07
N SER A 117 11.94 -0.06 -6.41
CA SER A 117 13.29 0.53 -6.44
C SER A 117 13.58 1.09 -7.84
N GLU A 118 14.68 1.83 -8.03
CA GLU A 118 15.07 2.23 -9.39
C GLU A 118 15.53 1.04 -10.25
N ALA A 119 15.97 -0.05 -9.61
CA ALA A 119 16.49 -1.25 -10.28
C ALA A 119 15.42 -2.32 -10.56
N ASP A 120 14.27 -2.23 -9.89
CA ASP A 120 13.18 -3.19 -9.97
C ASP A 120 11.85 -2.46 -9.91
N ASP A 121 11.01 -2.71 -10.91
CA ASP A 121 9.70 -2.11 -11.10
C ASP A 121 8.60 -2.80 -10.28
N GLU A 122 8.96 -3.76 -9.44
CA GLU A 122 8.04 -4.46 -8.54
C GLU A 122 7.62 -3.58 -7.34
N TRP A 123 6.32 -3.49 -7.10
CA TRP A 123 5.74 -2.69 -6.02
C TRP A 123 4.46 -3.35 -5.50
N SER A 124 3.88 -2.81 -4.42
CA SER A 124 2.67 -3.43 -3.86
C SER A 124 1.66 -2.46 -3.25
N LEU A 125 0.41 -2.93 -3.19
CA LEU A 125 -0.72 -2.26 -2.52
C LEU A 125 -1.31 -3.20 -1.49
N SER A 126 -1.59 -2.71 -0.29
CA SER A 126 -2.30 -3.49 0.73
C SER A 126 -3.67 -2.89 1.01
N TYR A 127 -4.71 -3.67 0.77
CA TYR A 127 -6.08 -3.36 1.15
C TYR A 127 -6.48 -4.11 2.40
N TYR A 128 -7.23 -3.49 3.29
CA TYR A 128 -7.88 -4.14 4.41
C TYR A 128 -9.38 -4.29 4.14
N GLU A 129 -9.90 -5.51 4.29
CA GLU A 129 -11.34 -5.79 4.16
C GLU A 129 -12.07 -5.46 5.47
N GLN A 130 -13.10 -4.62 5.40
CA GLN A 130 -13.69 -3.97 6.56
C GLN A 130 -15.00 -4.60 7.05
N ARG A 131 -15.63 -5.52 6.29
CA ARG A 131 -17.01 -5.95 6.57
C ARG A 131 -17.16 -7.39 7.00
N TRP A 132 -16.43 -8.33 6.41
CA TRP A 132 -16.76 -9.75 6.50
C TRP A 132 -15.62 -10.60 7.06
N VAL A 133 -14.50 -10.60 6.36
CA VAL A 133 -13.38 -11.49 6.64
C VAL A 133 -12.31 -10.79 7.46
N HIS A 134 -12.20 -9.46 7.41
CA HIS A 134 -11.19 -8.71 8.17
C HIS A 134 -9.75 -9.15 7.87
N HIS A 135 -9.48 -9.46 6.60
CA HIS A 135 -8.17 -9.86 6.10
C HIS A 135 -7.50 -8.71 5.35
N TRP A 136 -6.18 -8.77 5.32
CA TRP A 136 -5.30 -7.98 4.47
C TRP A 136 -5.15 -8.66 3.11
N PHE A 137 -5.21 -7.86 2.07
CA PHE A 137 -4.99 -8.24 0.69
C PHE A 137 -3.83 -7.44 0.16
N THR A 138 -2.67 -8.07 0.02
CA THR A 138 -1.48 -7.43 -0.54
C THR A 138 -1.30 -7.90 -1.97
N LEU A 139 -1.32 -6.95 -2.90
CA LEU A 139 -1.16 -7.18 -4.33
C LEU A 139 0.26 -6.79 -4.72
N GLU A 140 1.00 -7.73 -5.29
CA GLU A 140 2.31 -7.48 -5.89
C GLU A 140 2.10 -7.16 -7.37
N ILE A 141 2.64 -6.03 -7.81
CA ILE A 141 2.46 -5.47 -9.14
C ILE A 141 3.83 -5.34 -9.79
N LYS A 142 3.96 -5.81 -11.04
CA LYS A 142 5.17 -5.71 -11.85
C LYS A 142 4.76 -5.54 -13.31
N ASP A 143 5.47 -4.69 -14.05
CA ASP A 143 5.17 -4.36 -15.45
C ASP A 143 3.71 -3.86 -15.65
N GLY A 144 3.13 -3.26 -14.62
CA GLY A 144 1.74 -2.77 -14.63
C GLY A 144 0.67 -3.86 -14.45
N GLU A 145 1.05 -5.10 -14.14
CA GLU A 145 0.13 -6.23 -13.94
C GLU A 145 0.22 -6.78 -12.51
N VAL A 146 -0.91 -7.25 -11.95
CA VAL A 146 -0.90 -7.98 -10.68
C VAL A 146 -0.30 -9.38 -10.90
N ARG A 147 0.82 -9.65 -10.24
CA ARG A 147 1.53 -10.93 -10.30
C ARG A 147 1.01 -11.90 -9.24
N TRP A 148 0.71 -11.37 -8.07
CA TRP A 148 0.35 -12.16 -6.90
C TRP A 148 -0.59 -11.39 -5.98
N VAL A 149 -1.45 -12.13 -5.29
CA VAL A 149 -2.32 -11.62 -4.22
C VAL A 149 -2.11 -12.48 -2.99
N ALA A 150 -1.52 -11.90 -1.94
CA ALA A 150 -1.40 -12.50 -0.62
C ALA A 150 -2.63 -12.13 0.23
N ILE A 151 -3.13 -13.08 1.01
CA ILE A 151 -4.26 -12.90 1.93
C ILE A 151 -3.80 -13.26 3.34
N ASP A 152 -4.01 -12.37 4.30
CA ASP A 152 -3.57 -12.56 5.69
C ASP A 152 -4.57 -12.07 6.75
N GLY A 153 -4.60 -12.68 7.95
CA GLY A 153 -5.65 -12.48 8.99
C GLY A 153 -5.13 -12.37 10.43
#